data_AF-A0A3S8XV21-F1
#
_entry.id   AF-A0A3S8XV21-F1
#
_cell.length_a   1.000
_cell.length_b   1.000
_cell.length_c   1.000
_cell.angle_alpha   90.00
_cell.angle_beta   90.00
_cell.angle_gamma   90.00
#
_symmetry.space_group_name_H-M   'P 1'
#
loop_
_entity.id
_entity.type
_entity.pdbx_description
1 polymer ?
#
loop_
_entity_poly.entity_id
_entity_poly.type
_entity_poly.pdbx_seq_one_letter_code
_entity_poly.pdbx_strand_id
1 'polypeptide(L)'
;MSDAMIRVPAEVRDRLAVIAEAQGTSIRSLVQEFAESTLTDEERRERAERTRAYLAENFGVEVDDEESALMGRRLREAFARQQSDTA
;
A
#
# COMPACT_ATOMS: atom_id res chain seq x y z
N MET A 1 -3.88 24.29 2.45
CA MET A 1 -4.31 23.03 3.10
C MET A 1 -4.33 23.29 4.59
N SER A 2 -5.41 22.90 5.28
CA SER A 2 -5.54 23.08 6.73
C SER A 2 -4.77 21.97 7.45
N ASP A 3 -3.85 22.35 8.32
CA ASP A 3 -3.16 21.40 9.18
C ASP A 3 -4.15 20.81 10.20
N ALA A 4 -4.12 19.48 10.36
CA ALA A 4 -4.88 18.77 11.38
C ALA A 4 -3.93 18.24 12.47
N MET A 5 -4.31 18.40 13.74
CA MET A 5 -3.56 17.82 14.85
C MET A 5 -4.11 16.42 15.19
N ILE A 6 -3.26 15.41 15.06
CA ILE A 6 -3.57 14.02 15.43
C ILE A 6 -2.85 13.71 16.75
N ARG A 7 -3.59 13.21 17.73
CA ARG A 7 -3.01 12.77 19.01
C ARG A 7 -2.60 11.31 18.89
N VAL A 8 -1.33 11.04 19.11
CA VAL A 8 -0.74 9.68 19.10
C VAL A 8 0.03 9.43 20.40
N PRO A 9 0.15 8.16 20.84
CA PRO A 9 1.03 7.80 21.95
C PRO A 9 2.49 8.18 21.66
N ALA A 10 3.27 8.41 22.72
CA ALA A 10 4.67 8.80 22.60
C ALA A 10 5.49 7.70 21.89
N GLU A 11 5.23 6.43 22.20
CA GLU A 11 5.93 5.32 21.55
C GLU A 11 5.73 5.29 20.03
N VAL A 12 4.53 5.66 19.55
CA VAL A 12 4.21 5.68 18.12
C VAL A 12 4.93 6.85 17.44
N ARG A 13 4.90 8.04 18.05
CA ARG A 13 5.62 9.21 17.55
C ARG A 13 7.12 8.93 17.42
N ASP A 14 7.72 8.34 18.45
CA ASP A 14 9.16 8.06 18.48
C ASP A 14 9.54 7.02 17.44
N ARG A 15 8.69 5.99 17.23
CA ARG A 15 8.88 5.03 16.14
C ARG A 15 8.81 5.70 14.77
N LEU A 16 7.83 6.59 14.54
CA LEU A 16 7.70 7.32 13.28
C LEU A 16 8.91 8.24 13.03
N ALA A 17 9.47 8.85 14.08
CA ALA A 17 10.68 9.67 13.98
C ALA A 17 11.86 8.85 13.45
N VAL A 18 12.10 7.66 14.04
CA VAL A 18 13.18 6.77 13.60
C VAL A 18 13.00 6.33 12.14
N ILE A 19 11.76 6.02 11.73
CA ILE A 19 11.48 5.62 10.33
C ILE A 19 11.73 6.79 9.39
N ALA A 20 11.25 7.99 9.75
CA ALA A 20 11.42 9.18 8.93
C ALA A 20 12.91 9.54 8.76
N GLU A 21 13.70 9.48 9.84
CA GLU A 21 15.15 9.69 9.79
C GLU A 21 15.86 8.68 8.89
N ALA A 22 15.53 7.38 9.01
CA ALA A 22 16.10 6.33 8.17
C ALA A 22 15.79 6.53 6.67
N GLN A 23 14.65 7.14 6.36
CA GLN A 23 14.22 7.46 5.00
C GLN A 23 14.62 8.87 4.53
N GLY A 24 15.31 9.66 5.38
CA GLY A 24 15.68 11.04 5.05
C GLY A 24 14.49 11.97 4.85
N THR A 25 13.35 11.67 5.47
CA THR A 25 12.09 12.40 5.32
C THR A 25 11.61 12.96 6.67
N SER A 26 10.48 13.68 6.66
CA SER A 26 9.83 14.16 7.89
C SER A 26 8.68 13.25 8.30
N ILE A 27 8.31 13.23 9.59
CA ILE A 27 7.12 12.48 10.07
C ILE A 27 5.87 12.90 9.29
N ARG A 28 5.73 14.21 9.01
CA ARG A 28 4.60 14.72 8.22
C ARG A 28 4.59 14.11 6.82
N SER A 29 5.72 14.13 6.14
CA SER A 29 5.87 13.59 4.77
C SER A 29 5.63 12.08 4.75
N LEU A 30 6.15 11.35 5.73
CA LEU A 30 5.92 9.91 5.90
C LEU A 30 4.43 9.60 6.06
N VAL A 31 3.72 10.34 6.93
CA VAL A 31 2.28 10.15 7.16
C VAL A 31 1.47 10.53 5.91
N GLN A 32 1.88 11.58 5.20
CA GLN A 32 1.24 11.99 3.95
C GLN A 32 1.39 10.90 2.88
N GLU A 33 2.61 10.42 2.64
CA GLU A 33 2.88 9.34 1.70
C GLU A 33 2.13 8.06 2.08
N PHE A 34 2.09 7.74 3.38
CA PHE A 34 1.30 6.62 3.87
C PHE A 34 -0.18 6.78 3.55
N ALA A 35 -0.76 7.95 3.78
CA ALA A 35 -2.17 8.21 3.47
C ALA A 35 -2.46 8.18 1.96
N GLU A 36 -1.54 8.67 1.13
CA GLU A 36 -1.68 8.68 -0.33
C GLU A 36 -1.53 7.28 -0.95
N SER A 37 -0.69 6.42 -0.35
CA SER A 37 -0.39 5.08 -0.86
C SER A 37 -1.30 3.99 -0.28
N THR A 38 -1.82 4.18 0.93
CA THR A 38 -2.62 3.18 1.64
C THR A 38 -4.07 3.25 1.21
N LEU A 39 -4.40 2.50 0.16
CA LEU A 39 -5.78 2.35 -0.29
C LEU A 39 -6.61 1.54 0.72
N THR A 40 -7.85 2.00 0.92
CA THR A 40 -8.91 1.25 1.62
C THR A 40 -9.35 0.03 0.81
N ASP A 41 -10.10 -0.88 1.45
CA ASP A 41 -10.60 -2.08 0.77
C ASP A 41 -11.63 -1.77 -0.33
N GLU A 42 -12.36 -0.66 -0.23
CA GLU A 42 -13.27 -0.19 -1.29
C GLU A 42 -12.46 0.35 -2.47
N GLU A 43 -11.54 1.29 -2.23
CA GLU A 43 -10.70 1.87 -3.30
C GLU A 43 -9.86 0.80 -4.02
N ARG A 44 -9.44 -0.25 -3.31
CA ARG A 44 -8.78 -1.41 -3.92
C ARG A 44 -9.70 -2.16 -4.87
N ARG A 45 -10.96 -2.39 -4.50
CA ARG A 45 -11.96 -3.03 -5.36
C ARG A 45 -12.24 -2.19 -6.60
N GLU A 46 -12.51 -0.90 -6.43
CA GLU A 46 -12.71 0.02 -7.55
C GLU A 46 -11.50 0.05 -8.50
N ARG A 47 -10.28 0.05 -7.95
CA ARG A 47 -9.06 -0.01 -8.76
C ARG A 47 -8.90 -1.34 -9.49
N ALA A 48 -9.28 -2.45 -8.86
CA ALA A 48 -9.26 -3.77 -9.49
C ALA A 48 -10.26 -3.84 -10.65
N GLU A 49 -11.48 -3.35 -10.46
CA GLU A 49 -12.51 -3.30 -11.50
C GLU A 49 -12.08 -2.44 -12.70
N ARG A 50 -11.55 -1.22 -12.44
CA ARG A 50 -11.00 -0.37 -13.51
C ARG A 50 -9.87 -1.04 -14.26
N THR A 51 -9.02 -1.79 -13.56
CA THR A 51 -7.91 -2.51 -14.17
C THR A 51 -8.40 -3.66 -15.03
N ARG A 52 -9.43 -4.40 -14.58
CA ARG A 52 -10.06 -5.47 -15.38
C ARG A 52 -10.69 -4.92 -16.64
N ALA A 53 -11.45 -3.84 -16.55
CA ALA A 53 -12.02 -3.17 -17.72
C ALA A 53 -10.92 -2.74 -18.70
N TYR A 54 -9.84 -2.13 -18.20
CA TYR A 54 -8.70 -1.75 -19.03
C TYR A 54 -8.03 -2.95 -19.71
N LEU A 55 -7.84 -4.06 -18.99
CA LEU A 55 -7.26 -5.30 -19.53
C LEU A 55 -8.13 -5.94 -20.61
N ALA A 56 -9.44 -5.98 -20.38
CA ALA A 56 -10.43 -6.45 -21.35
C ALA A 56 -10.40 -5.58 -22.61
N GLU A 57 -10.48 -4.26 -22.45
CA GLU A 57 -10.56 -3.30 -23.57
C GLU A 57 -9.28 -3.23 -24.40
N ASN A 58 -8.10 -3.29 -23.76
CA ASN A 58 -6.83 -3.02 -24.45
C ASN A 58 -6.06 -4.30 -24.82
N PHE A 59 -6.28 -5.40 -24.09
CA PHE A 59 -5.53 -6.64 -24.29
C PHE A 59 -6.44 -7.85 -24.59
N GLY A 60 -7.77 -7.70 -24.49
CA GLY A 60 -8.71 -8.81 -24.68
C GLY A 60 -8.58 -9.91 -23.62
N VAL A 61 -8.00 -9.58 -22.46
CA VAL A 61 -7.79 -10.53 -21.36
C VAL A 61 -8.81 -10.24 -20.27
N GLU A 62 -9.70 -11.21 -20.04
CA GLU A 62 -10.59 -11.24 -18.89
C GLU A 62 -9.89 -11.95 -17.74
N VAL A 63 -9.81 -11.30 -16.58
CA VAL A 63 -9.21 -11.88 -15.36
C VAL A 63 -10.32 -12.09 -14.35
N ASP A 64 -10.55 -13.33 -13.96
CA ASP A 64 -11.55 -13.66 -12.95
C ASP A 64 -11.06 -13.37 -11.52
N ASP A 65 -11.99 -13.41 -10.57
CA ASP A 65 -11.70 -13.15 -9.16
C ASP A 65 -10.77 -14.19 -8.53
N GLU A 66 -10.85 -15.45 -8.97
CA GLU A 66 -10.11 -16.56 -8.38
C GLU A 66 -8.63 -16.54 -8.81
N GLU A 67 -8.37 -16.31 -10.10
CA GLU A 67 -7.05 -16.10 -10.68
C GLU A 67 -6.37 -14.89 -10.06
N SER A 68 -7.11 -13.78 -9.91
CA SER A 68 -6.60 -12.57 -9.26
C SER A 68 -6.24 -12.84 -7.79
N ALA A 69 -7.09 -13.54 -7.04
CA ALA A 69 -6.84 -13.90 -5.66
C ALA A 69 -5.66 -14.86 -5.51
N LEU A 70 -5.53 -15.84 -6.40
CA LEU A 70 -4.40 -16.78 -6.43
C LEU A 70 -3.09 -16.05 -6.70
N MET A 71 -3.05 -15.17 -7.71
CA MET A 71 -1.88 -14.38 -8.02
C MET A 71 -1.53 -13.44 -6.86
N GLY A 72 -2.53 -12.82 -6.24
CA GLY A 72 -2.36 -11.99 -5.04
C GLY A 72 -1.73 -12.74 -3.87
N ARG A 73 -2.12 -14.00 -3.62
CA ARG A 73 -1.48 -14.86 -2.61
C ARG A 73 -0.02 -15.14 -2.96
N ARG A 74 0.26 -15.56 -4.20
CA ARG A 74 1.62 -15.86 -4.68
C ARG A 74 2.56 -14.65 -4.54
N LEU A 75 2.08 -13.45 -4.89
CA LEU A 75 2.86 -12.22 -4.76
C LEU A 75 3.19 -11.92 -3.29
N ARG A 76 2.20 -12.01 -2.39
CA ARG A 76 2.44 -11.81 -0.95
C ARG A 76 3.46 -12.80 -0.39
N GLU A 77 3.37 -14.08 -0.76
CA GLU A 77 4.33 -15.11 -0.36
C GLU A 77 5.74 -14.85 -0.91
N ALA A 78 5.87 -14.29 -2.12
CA ALA A 78 7.16 -13.89 -2.67
C ALA A 78 7.77 -12.71 -1.90
N PHE A 79 6.98 -11.66 -1.62
CA PHE A 79 7.44 -10.50 -0.85
C PHE A 79 7.78 -10.84 0.61
N ALA A 80 7.08 -11.80 1.21
CA ALA A 80 7.41 -12.27 2.56
C ALA A 80 8.77 -12.98 2.60
N ARG A 81 9.08 -13.82 1.61
CA ARG A 81 10.38 -14.49 1.48
C ARG A 81 11.54 -13.51 1.25
N GLN A 82 11.31 -12.46 0.45
CA GLN A 82 12.33 -11.45 0.20
C GLN A 82 12.67 -10.63 1.45
N GLN A 83 11.67 -10.34 2.28
CA GLN A 83 11.87 -9.62 3.54
C GLN A 83 12.60 -10.46 4.60
N SER A 84 12.42 -11.79 4.61
CA SER A 84 13.17 -12.66 5.53
C SER A 84 14.64 -12.82 5.13
N ASP A 85 14.99 -12.73 3.85
CA ASP A 85 16.37 -12.83 3.37
C ASP A 85 17.18 -11.53 3.57
N THR A 86 16.50 -10.42 3.88
CA THR A 86 17.13 -9.10 4.10
C THR A 86 17.28 -8.77 5.60
N ALA A 87 16.89 -9.68 6.49
CA ALA A 87 16.97 -9.55 7.95
C ALA A 87 18.12 -10.40 8.53
#